data_AF-A0A4R5D4Q5-F1
#
_entry.id   AF-A0A4R5D4Q5-F1
#
_cell.length_a   1.000
_cell.length_b   1.000
_cell.length_c   1.000
_cell.angle_alpha   90.00
_cell.angle_beta   90.00
_cell.angle_gamma   90.00
#
_symmetry.space_group_name_H-M   'P 1'
#
loop_
_entity.id
_entity.type
_entity.pdbx_description
1 polymer ?
#
loop_
_entity_poly.entity_id
_entity_poly.type
_entity_poly.pdbx_seq_one_letter_code
_entity_poly.pdbx_strand_id
1 'polypeptide(L)'
;MKSRILYVVFFAALLSCAKNDKTENPQPCDATENVQKVKVGDKAHGGVVFYVDDSEKHGMVMPLPELLPQYNAAWWPDKAPYLTPGNFDLPTQTSIGNGKSNTDKLMGTSATPYIAGICDALVIGECFSDWYLPSVGELQEIYKSKSKLPGVTLSGIYFSSNLEDAANAGLLILNKAVDLSNGTIRDIGLTNPQLLTRFDVKGPFIPIRSF
;
A
#
# COMPACT_ATOMS: atom_id res chain seq x y z
N MET A 1 -51.47 53.36 -45.87
CA MET A 1 -51.03 52.35 -44.88
C MET A 1 -51.49 50.96 -45.34
N LYS A 2 -50.59 50.19 -45.96
CA LYS A 2 -50.71 48.74 -46.14
C LYS A 2 -49.28 48.19 -46.14
N SER A 3 -48.80 47.79 -44.97
CA SER A 3 -47.51 47.11 -44.83
C SER A 3 -47.74 45.61 -45.01
N ARG A 4 -47.08 45.01 -46.00
CA ARG A 4 -47.06 43.56 -46.26
C ARG A 4 -45.82 43.01 -45.55
N ILE A 5 -46.02 42.15 -44.56
CA ILE A 5 -44.94 41.44 -43.87
C ILE A 5 -44.58 40.21 -44.70
N LEU A 6 -43.34 40.18 -45.21
CA LEU A 6 -42.73 39.09 -45.94
C LEU A 6 -42.11 38.12 -44.92
N TYR A 7 -42.64 36.89 -44.81
CA TYR A 7 -42.05 35.84 -44.00
C TYR A 7 -40.82 35.26 -44.72
N VAL A 8 -39.63 35.49 -44.17
CA VAL A 8 -38.40 34.79 -44.59
C VAL A 8 -38.38 33.43 -43.89
N VAL A 9 -38.56 32.37 -44.66
CA VAL A 9 -38.38 30.98 -44.21
C VAL A 9 -36.88 30.73 -44.06
N PHE A 10 -36.40 30.65 -42.82
CA PHE A 10 -35.01 30.29 -42.53
C PHE A 10 -34.90 28.76 -42.47
N PHE A 11 -34.32 28.17 -43.52
CA PHE A 11 -34.02 26.74 -43.61
C PHE A 11 -32.81 26.45 -42.69
N ALA A 12 -33.05 26.07 -41.44
CA ALA A 12 -32.00 25.59 -40.55
C ALA A 12 -31.75 24.11 -40.84
N ALA A 13 -30.67 23.82 -41.58
CA ALA A 13 -30.20 22.47 -41.82
C ALA A 13 -29.82 21.79 -40.50
N LEU A 14 -30.23 20.53 -40.36
CA LEU A 14 -29.95 19.64 -39.24
C LEU A 14 -28.44 19.41 -39.09
N LEU A 15 -27.82 20.10 -38.13
CA LEU A 15 -26.59 19.65 -37.51
C LEU A 15 -26.96 18.76 -36.33
N SER A 16 -27.05 17.46 -36.60
CA SER A 16 -27.06 16.42 -35.58
C SER A 16 -25.72 16.45 -34.84
N CYS A 17 -25.61 17.29 -33.82
CA CYS A 17 -24.57 17.13 -32.80
C CYS A 17 -24.90 15.87 -31.99
N ALA A 18 -24.21 14.78 -32.29
CA ALA A 18 -24.05 13.69 -31.34
C ALA A 18 -23.40 14.29 -30.10
N LYS A 19 -24.19 14.52 -29.04
CA LYS A 19 -23.63 14.68 -27.70
C LYS A 19 -23.03 13.34 -27.34
N ASN A 20 -21.70 13.25 -27.39
CA ASN A 20 -20.98 12.25 -26.65
C ASN A 20 -21.34 12.47 -25.17
N ASP A 21 -22.26 11.66 -24.67
CA ASP A 21 -22.48 11.54 -23.24
C ASP A 21 -21.29 10.81 -22.65
N LYS A 22 -20.28 11.60 -22.28
CA LYS A 22 -19.30 11.23 -21.28
C LYS A 22 -19.50 12.16 -20.11
N THR A 23 -20.61 11.99 -19.41
CA THR A 23 -20.55 12.05 -17.96
C THR A 23 -19.82 10.77 -17.48
N GLU A 24 -18.50 10.72 -17.66
CA GLU A 24 -17.66 9.94 -16.75
C GLU A 24 -17.71 10.71 -15.43
N ASN A 25 -18.79 10.49 -14.67
CA ASN A 25 -18.73 10.64 -13.24
C ASN A 25 -17.50 9.83 -12.80
N PRO A 26 -16.50 10.39 -12.10
CA PRO A 26 -15.45 9.57 -11.51
C PRO A 26 -16.19 8.53 -10.68
N GLN A 27 -16.13 7.27 -11.11
CA GLN A 27 -16.85 6.21 -10.44
C GLN A 27 -16.41 6.26 -8.97
N PRO A 28 -17.32 6.54 -8.01
CA PRO A 28 -17.00 6.39 -6.60
C PRO A 28 -16.55 4.96 -6.49
N CYS A 29 -15.28 4.79 -6.13
CA CYS A 29 -14.59 3.52 -6.01
C CYS A 29 -15.50 2.37 -5.60
N ASP A 30 -15.95 1.64 -6.61
CA ASP A 30 -16.78 0.45 -6.48
C ASP A 30 -18.13 0.61 -5.75
N ALA A 31 -18.97 1.54 -6.22
CA ALA A 31 -20.39 1.57 -5.82
C ALA A 31 -21.27 0.60 -6.63
N THR A 32 -20.89 -0.68 -6.73
CA THR A 32 -21.78 -1.75 -7.21
C THR A 32 -21.40 -3.10 -6.60
N GLU A 33 -22.05 -3.46 -5.48
CA GLU A 33 -21.99 -4.81 -4.91
C GLU A 33 -22.69 -5.83 -5.82
N ASN A 34 -22.01 -6.26 -6.87
CA ASN A 34 -22.04 -7.68 -7.21
C ASN A 34 -20.83 -8.26 -6.49
N VAL A 35 -21.06 -9.04 -5.42
CA VAL A 35 -20.00 -9.76 -4.69
C VAL A 35 -19.46 -10.84 -5.62
N GLN A 36 -18.66 -10.42 -6.59
CA GLN A 36 -17.90 -11.31 -7.43
C GLN A 36 -16.78 -11.85 -6.56
N LYS A 37 -16.77 -13.16 -6.37
CA LYS A 37 -15.68 -13.86 -5.70
C LYS A 37 -14.36 -13.47 -6.36
N VAL A 38 -13.50 -12.81 -5.60
CA VAL A 38 -12.18 -12.36 -6.05
C VAL A 38 -11.16 -13.49 -5.90
N LYS A 39 -10.16 -13.50 -6.78
CA LYS A 39 -9.04 -14.44 -6.73
C LYS A 39 -7.71 -13.69 -6.82
N VAL A 40 -6.64 -14.36 -6.40
CA VAL A 40 -5.27 -13.85 -6.56
C VAL A 40 -5.00 -13.47 -8.01
N GLY A 41 -4.50 -12.25 -8.21
CA GLY A 41 -4.22 -11.63 -9.51
C GLY A 41 -5.30 -10.67 -10.01
N ASP A 42 -6.50 -10.68 -9.43
CA ASP A 42 -7.57 -9.75 -9.81
C ASP A 42 -7.23 -8.31 -9.37
N LYS A 43 -7.61 -7.34 -10.22
CA LYS A 43 -7.62 -5.93 -9.85
C LYS A 43 -8.96 -5.62 -9.17
N ALA A 44 -8.92 -5.50 -7.86
CA ALA A 44 -10.10 -5.26 -7.04
C ALA A 44 -9.69 -4.41 -5.83
N HIS A 45 -10.66 -3.79 -5.16
CA HIS A 45 -10.42 -3.17 -3.86
C HIS A 45 -9.28 -2.12 -3.90
N GLY A 46 -9.07 -1.41 -5.02
CA GLY A 46 -8.02 -0.39 -5.16
C GLY A 46 -6.60 -0.92 -5.39
N GLY A 47 -6.44 -2.23 -5.58
CA GLY A 47 -5.13 -2.87 -5.75
C GLY A 47 -5.19 -4.16 -6.56
N VAL A 48 -4.15 -4.97 -6.42
CA VAL A 48 -4.10 -6.35 -6.93
C VAL A 48 -4.19 -7.31 -5.76
N VAL A 49 -5.12 -8.26 -5.84
CA VAL A 49 -5.30 -9.30 -4.83
C VAL A 49 -4.10 -10.24 -4.84
N PHE A 50 -3.39 -10.36 -3.72
CA PHE A 50 -2.26 -11.29 -3.58
C PHE A 50 -2.54 -12.45 -2.63
N TYR A 51 -3.59 -12.33 -1.81
CA TYR A 51 -4.03 -13.35 -0.87
C TYR A 51 -5.56 -13.32 -0.76
N VAL A 52 -6.16 -14.51 -0.64
CA VAL A 52 -7.57 -14.73 -0.35
C VAL A 52 -7.62 -15.82 0.72
N ASP A 53 -8.41 -15.62 1.78
CA ASP A 53 -8.53 -16.59 2.86
C ASP A 53 -9.40 -17.79 2.47
N ASP A 54 -9.46 -18.79 3.34
CA ASP A 54 -10.24 -20.01 3.11
C ASP A 54 -11.76 -19.75 3.04
N SER A 55 -12.23 -18.60 3.54
CA SER A 55 -13.63 -18.20 3.46
C SER A 55 -13.99 -17.66 2.07
N GLU A 56 -12.98 -17.27 1.28
CA GLU A 56 -13.10 -16.64 -0.03
C GLU A 56 -13.86 -15.31 -0.03
N LYS A 57 -14.04 -14.73 1.16
CA LYS A 57 -14.71 -13.44 1.37
C LYS A 57 -13.73 -12.35 1.75
N HIS A 58 -12.63 -12.72 2.40
CA HIS A 58 -11.61 -11.80 2.82
C HIS A 58 -10.29 -12.07 2.13
N GLY A 59 -9.48 -11.04 2.05
CA GLY A 59 -8.18 -11.16 1.44
C GLY A 59 -7.35 -9.93 1.66
N MET A 60 -6.26 -9.86 0.90
CA MET A 60 -5.35 -8.73 0.95
C MET A 60 -4.98 -8.28 -0.45
N VAL A 61 -4.91 -6.97 -0.62
CA VAL A 61 -4.42 -6.31 -1.82
C VAL A 61 -3.11 -5.59 -1.57
N MET A 62 -2.29 -5.58 -2.60
CA MET A 62 -1.16 -4.67 -2.73
C MET A 62 -1.49 -3.60 -3.78
N PRO A 63 -0.73 -2.51 -3.89
CA PRO A 63 -1.02 -1.45 -4.86
C PRO A 63 -0.84 -1.99 -6.28
N LEU A 64 -1.47 -1.31 -7.23
CA LEU A 64 -1.30 -1.63 -8.64
C LEU A 64 0.19 -1.53 -9.05
N PRO A 65 0.67 -2.37 -9.98
CA PRO A 65 2.10 -2.45 -10.33
C PRO A 65 2.70 -1.09 -10.74
N GLU A 66 1.93 -0.26 -11.44
CA GLU A 66 2.30 1.09 -11.85
C GLU A 66 2.61 2.04 -10.68
N LEU A 67 2.10 1.75 -9.48
CA LEU A 67 2.36 2.49 -8.25
C LEU A 67 3.52 1.91 -7.45
N LEU A 68 4.08 0.74 -7.78
CA LEU A 68 5.16 0.18 -6.97
C LEU A 68 6.46 1.02 -6.98
N PRO A 69 6.88 1.65 -8.09
CA PRO A 69 8.12 2.42 -8.12
C PRO A 69 8.17 3.63 -7.19
N GLN A 70 7.03 4.18 -6.77
CA GLN A 70 6.97 5.34 -5.83
C GLN A 70 7.21 4.93 -4.36
N TYR A 71 7.06 3.65 -4.00
CA TYR A 71 7.19 3.20 -2.62
C TYR A 71 8.63 2.82 -2.29
N ASN A 72 9.45 3.87 -2.10
CA ASN A 72 10.83 3.76 -1.66
C ASN A 72 11.14 4.92 -0.71
N ALA A 73 11.48 4.60 0.52
CA ALA A 73 11.75 5.60 1.55
C ALA A 73 12.76 5.09 2.57
N ALA A 74 13.32 6.03 3.34
CA ALA A 74 14.07 5.68 4.53
C ALA A 74 13.12 5.15 5.59
N TRP A 75 13.56 4.13 6.34
CA TRP A 75 12.75 3.59 7.43
C TRP A 75 12.46 4.63 8.51
N TRP A 76 13.48 5.41 8.89
CA TRP A 76 13.37 6.54 9.83
C TRP A 76 13.48 7.86 9.06
N PRO A 77 12.79 8.93 9.49
CA PRO A 77 12.86 10.22 8.80
C PRO A 77 14.24 10.88 8.91
N ASP A 78 14.92 10.72 10.06
CA ASP A 78 16.27 11.25 10.30
C ASP A 78 17.17 10.18 10.94
N LYS A 79 17.02 9.97 12.25
CA LYS A 79 17.74 8.96 13.02
C LYS A 79 16.74 8.05 13.70
N ALA A 80 17.10 6.78 13.84
CA ALA A 80 16.32 5.85 14.60
C ALA A 80 16.28 6.31 16.05
N PRO A 81 15.11 6.27 16.69
CA PRO A 81 14.99 6.59 18.08
C PRO A 81 15.79 5.60 18.92
N TYR A 82 16.35 6.10 20.02
CA TYR A 82 16.77 5.25 21.12
C TYR A 82 15.52 4.67 21.77
N LEU A 83 15.19 3.43 21.44
CA LEU A 83 14.11 2.70 22.11
C LEU A 83 14.71 2.00 23.33
N THR A 84 14.24 2.37 24.52
CA THR A 84 14.63 1.73 25.78
C THR A 84 13.77 0.50 26.02
N PRO A 85 14.36 -0.67 26.37
CA PRO A 85 13.59 -1.85 26.75
C PRO A 85 12.60 -1.50 27.88
N GLY A 86 11.33 -1.92 27.73
CA GLY A 86 10.29 -1.78 28.76
C GLY A 86 9.22 -0.71 28.54
N ASN A 87 9.39 0.22 27.58
CA ASN A 87 8.39 1.27 27.28
C ASN A 87 7.72 1.13 25.91
N PHE A 88 8.02 0.05 25.19
CA PHE A 88 7.65 -0.11 23.79
C PHE A 88 7.07 -1.51 23.57
N ASP A 89 5.81 -1.59 23.13
CA ASP A 89 5.23 -2.85 22.67
C ASP A 89 5.77 -3.18 21.28
N LEU A 90 6.82 -4.00 21.23
CA LEU A 90 7.51 -4.33 19.98
C LEU A 90 6.58 -5.11 19.04
N PRO A 91 6.46 -4.71 17.75
CA PRO A 91 5.70 -5.46 16.74
C PRO A 91 6.47 -6.72 16.31
N THR A 92 6.45 -7.73 17.17
CA THR A 92 7.16 -9.00 16.99
C THR A 92 6.35 -10.06 16.25
N GLN A 93 5.05 -9.83 15.99
CA GLN A 93 4.15 -10.81 15.42
C GLN A 93 4.35 -10.94 13.90
N THR A 94 4.77 -12.13 13.44
CA THR A 94 5.24 -12.33 12.06
C THR A 94 4.23 -12.94 11.11
N SER A 95 3.08 -13.41 11.60
CA SER A 95 2.14 -14.18 10.78
C SER A 95 1.33 -13.30 9.81
N ILE A 96 0.68 -13.95 8.84
CA ILE A 96 -0.31 -13.30 7.96
C ILE A 96 -1.41 -12.69 8.83
N GLY A 97 -1.82 -11.46 8.52
CA GLY A 97 -2.85 -10.72 9.27
C GLY A 97 -2.31 -9.87 10.43
N ASN A 98 -1.00 -9.94 10.74
CA ASN A 98 -0.42 -9.13 11.80
C ASN A 98 0.14 -7.77 11.33
N GLY A 99 0.24 -7.50 10.02
CA GLY A 99 0.85 -6.27 9.54
C GLY A 99 0.12 -5.02 10.02
N LYS A 100 -1.22 -5.06 10.08
CA LYS A 100 -2.01 -3.93 10.58
C LYS A 100 -1.72 -3.66 12.06
N SER A 101 -1.87 -4.66 12.93
CA SER A 101 -1.61 -4.49 14.37
C SER A 101 -0.17 -4.07 14.65
N ASN A 102 0.78 -4.56 13.85
CA ASN A 102 2.18 -4.14 13.95
C ASN A 102 2.38 -2.68 13.53
N THR A 103 1.74 -2.26 12.43
CA THR A 103 1.79 -0.88 11.95
C THR A 103 1.17 0.06 12.99
N ASP A 104 0.02 -0.30 13.56
CA ASP A 104 -0.63 0.47 14.62
C ASP A 104 0.30 0.65 15.85
N LYS A 105 1.04 -0.41 16.23
CA LYS A 105 2.07 -0.32 17.28
C LYS A 105 3.20 0.64 16.91
N LEU A 106 3.67 0.62 15.67
CA LEU A 106 4.71 1.54 15.16
C LEU A 106 4.22 3.01 15.12
N MET A 107 2.93 3.22 14.81
CA MET A 107 2.31 4.54 14.83
C MET A 107 2.17 5.10 16.25
N GLY A 108 1.94 4.24 17.25
CA GLY A 108 1.83 4.63 18.67
C GLY A 108 3.14 5.02 19.36
N THR A 109 4.24 5.13 18.62
CA THR A 109 5.59 5.36 19.16
C THR A 109 5.93 6.85 19.13
N SER A 110 6.77 7.32 20.05
CA SER A 110 7.18 8.74 20.11
C SER A 110 8.04 9.20 18.92
N ALA A 111 8.51 8.26 18.13
CA ALA A 111 9.20 8.49 16.87
C ALA A 111 8.67 7.44 15.91
N THR A 112 7.60 7.77 15.18
CA THR A 112 6.97 6.89 14.20
C THR A 112 7.95 6.59 13.05
N PRO A 113 8.14 5.32 12.64
CA PRO A 113 8.86 5.01 11.41
C PRO A 113 8.21 5.70 10.22
N TYR A 114 9.02 6.33 9.38
CA TYR A 114 8.53 7.13 8.25
C TYR A 114 7.72 6.28 7.26
N ILE A 115 8.17 5.06 6.99
CA ILE A 115 7.45 4.12 6.11
C ILE A 115 6.09 3.74 6.69
N ALA A 116 6.02 3.43 7.99
CA ALA A 116 4.75 3.10 8.64
C ALA A 116 3.76 4.26 8.52
N GLY A 117 4.22 5.50 8.75
CA GLY A 117 3.40 6.69 8.58
C GLY A 117 2.96 6.94 7.13
N ILE A 118 3.81 6.65 6.14
CA ILE A 118 3.42 6.73 4.72
C ILE A 118 2.31 5.72 4.42
N CYS A 119 2.41 4.48 4.91
CA CYS A 119 1.38 3.46 4.71
C CYS A 119 0.06 3.87 5.37
N ASP A 120 0.09 4.26 6.65
CA ASP A 120 -1.10 4.62 7.43
C ASP A 120 -1.86 5.82 6.85
N ALA A 121 -1.15 6.82 6.31
CA ALA A 121 -1.74 8.00 5.71
C ALA A 121 -2.16 7.81 4.22
N LEU A 122 -1.88 6.66 3.63
CA LEU A 122 -2.11 6.43 2.20
C LEU A 122 -3.61 6.32 1.90
N VAL A 123 -4.05 7.05 0.87
CA VAL A 123 -5.37 6.91 0.26
C VAL A 123 -5.19 6.74 -1.26
N ILE A 124 -5.74 5.66 -1.81
CA ILE A 124 -5.75 5.40 -3.26
C ILE A 124 -7.17 5.63 -3.81
N GLY A 125 -7.30 6.35 -4.92
CA GLY A 125 -8.56 6.52 -5.63
C GLY A 125 -9.69 7.18 -4.82
N GLU A 126 -9.33 8.08 -3.90
CA GLU A 126 -10.22 8.86 -3.00
C GLU A 126 -10.90 8.10 -1.84
N CYS A 127 -10.76 6.79 -1.73
CA CYS A 127 -11.52 6.03 -0.72
C CYS A 127 -10.88 4.73 -0.20
N PHE A 128 -9.81 4.23 -0.84
CA PHE A 128 -9.10 3.08 -0.32
C PHE A 128 -8.08 3.62 0.68
N SER A 129 -8.50 3.76 1.94
CA SER A 129 -7.67 4.08 3.10
C SER A 129 -7.22 2.80 3.81
N ASP A 130 -6.74 2.90 5.05
CA ASP A 130 -6.42 1.76 5.94
C ASP A 130 -5.27 0.88 5.45
N TRP A 131 -4.41 1.42 4.59
CA TRP A 131 -3.19 0.75 4.16
C TRP A 131 -2.20 0.66 5.32
N TYR A 132 -1.44 -0.43 5.36
CA TYR A 132 -0.49 -0.69 6.43
C TYR A 132 0.78 -1.35 5.89
N LEU A 133 1.83 -1.30 6.70
CA LEU A 133 3.11 -1.93 6.37
C LEU A 133 3.00 -3.44 6.68
N PRO A 134 3.24 -4.33 5.70
CA PRO A 134 3.05 -5.76 5.85
C PRO A 134 3.97 -6.38 6.89
N SER A 135 3.50 -7.41 7.59
CA SER A 135 4.35 -8.31 8.37
C SER A 135 5.27 -9.12 7.44
N VAL A 136 6.31 -9.75 7.98
CA VAL A 136 7.17 -10.65 7.22
C VAL A 136 6.39 -11.79 6.58
N GLY A 137 5.36 -12.32 7.26
CA GLY A 137 4.50 -13.38 6.73
C GLY A 137 3.68 -12.92 5.54
N GLU A 138 3.19 -11.69 5.56
CA GLU A 138 2.44 -11.10 4.44
C GLU A 138 3.35 -10.80 3.24
N LEU A 139 4.58 -10.31 3.47
CA LEU A 139 5.59 -10.16 2.40
C LEU A 139 5.99 -11.51 1.80
N GLN A 140 6.12 -12.55 2.63
CA GLN A 140 6.37 -13.90 2.13
C GLN A 140 5.18 -14.43 1.32
N GLU A 141 3.95 -14.03 1.65
CA GLU A 141 2.77 -14.39 0.86
C GLU A 141 2.75 -13.67 -0.50
N ILE A 142 3.15 -12.40 -0.55
CA ILE A 142 3.40 -11.69 -1.83
C ILE A 142 4.46 -12.44 -2.65
N TYR A 143 5.56 -12.87 -2.02
CA TYR A 143 6.59 -13.65 -2.70
C TYR A 143 6.05 -14.96 -3.30
N LYS A 144 5.21 -15.69 -2.56
CA LYS A 144 4.61 -16.95 -3.04
C LYS A 144 3.62 -16.74 -4.18
N SER A 145 2.85 -15.65 -4.14
CA SER A 145 1.81 -15.35 -5.13
C SER A 145 2.32 -14.62 -6.37
N LYS A 146 3.56 -14.09 -6.36
CA LYS A 146 4.09 -13.19 -7.41
C LYS A 146 3.94 -13.67 -8.85
N SER A 147 3.99 -14.98 -9.11
CA SER A 147 3.81 -15.54 -10.46
C SER A 147 2.39 -15.38 -11.02
N LYS A 148 1.41 -15.11 -10.14
CA LYS A 148 0.00 -14.88 -10.47
C LYS A 148 -0.37 -13.40 -10.51
N LEU A 149 0.57 -12.50 -10.16
CA LEU A 149 0.32 -11.06 -10.08
C LEU A 149 0.62 -10.39 -11.44
N PRO A 150 -0.39 -9.91 -12.18
CA PRO A 150 -0.18 -9.35 -13.52
C PRO A 150 0.63 -8.06 -13.46
N GLY A 151 1.69 -7.98 -14.26
CA GLY A 151 2.52 -6.77 -14.38
C GLY A 151 3.43 -6.49 -13.18
N VAL A 152 3.44 -7.37 -12.17
CA VAL A 152 4.28 -7.22 -10.97
C VAL A 152 5.65 -7.85 -11.21
N THR A 153 6.72 -7.07 -11.05
CA THR A 153 8.09 -7.56 -10.97
C THR A 153 8.68 -7.12 -9.63
N LEU A 154 8.93 -8.08 -8.74
CA LEU A 154 9.47 -7.83 -7.41
C LEU A 154 10.87 -8.44 -7.29
N SER A 155 11.84 -7.61 -6.93
CA SER A 155 13.23 -7.99 -6.72
C SER A 155 13.86 -7.03 -5.71
N GLY A 156 14.71 -7.57 -4.84
CA GLY A 156 15.34 -6.81 -3.76
C GLY A 156 14.68 -7.00 -2.40
N ILE A 157 15.16 -6.23 -1.42
CA ILE A 157 14.83 -6.38 -0.01
C ILE A 157 13.77 -5.36 0.38
N TYR A 158 12.60 -5.84 0.79
CA TYR A 158 11.44 -5.04 1.14
C TYR A 158 11.23 -4.99 2.64
N PHE A 159 11.01 -3.79 3.16
CA PHE A 159 10.77 -3.55 4.57
C PHE A 159 9.43 -4.12 5.05
N SER A 160 9.42 -4.70 6.25
CA SER A 160 8.22 -5.23 6.93
C SER A 160 7.93 -4.45 8.20
N SER A 161 6.73 -4.54 8.77
CA SER A 161 6.34 -3.91 10.05
C SER A 161 6.89 -4.62 11.29
N ASN A 162 7.74 -5.63 11.11
CA ASN A 162 8.30 -6.38 12.23
C ASN A 162 9.58 -5.75 12.77
N LEU A 163 9.63 -5.64 14.10
CA LEU A 163 10.84 -5.32 14.86
C LEU A 163 11.26 -6.53 15.68
N GLU A 164 12.57 -6.73 15.79
CA GLU A 164 13.17 -7.72 16.70
C GLU A 164 14.01 -7.02 17.76
N ASP A 165 13.86 -7.50 19.01
CA ASP A 165 14.76 -7.18 20.10
C ASP A 165 16.03 -8.04 19.97
N ALA A 166 17.14 -7.43 19.58
CA ALA A 166 18.42 -8.14 19.58
C ALA A 166 18.98 -8.15 21.02
N ALA A 167 18.65 -9.20 21.75
CA ALA A 167 18.79 -9.30 23.20
C ALA A 167 20.18 -8.98 23.81
N ASN A 168 20.15 -8.52 25.06
CA ASN A 168 21.17 -8.58 26.13
C ASN A 168 22.27 -7.49 26.26
N ALA A 169 22.03 -6.24 25.86
CA ALA A 169 22.79 -5.10 26.44
C ALA A 169 22.12 -3.71 26.29
N GLY A 170 20.85 -3.67 25.88
CA GLY A 170 20.18 -2.41 25.54
C GLY A 170 20.59 -1.88 24.18
N LEU A 171 19.63 -1.24 23.50
CA LEU A 171 19.84 -0.34 22.36
C LEU A 171 19.92 -0.93 20.93
N LEU A 172 19.73 -2.24 20.70
CA LEU A 172 19.72 -2.78 19.34
C LEU A 172 18.32 -3.30 18.95
N ILE A 173 17.63 -2.52 18.12
CA ILE A 173 16.43 -2.98 17.42
C ILE A 173 16.78 -3.19 15.95
N LEU A 174 16.40 -4.36 15.45
CA LEU A 174 16.52 -4.72 14.05
C LEU A 174 15.14 -4.65 13.40
N ASN A 175 15.02 -3.97 12.28
CA ASN A 175 13.84 -4.08 11.42
C ASN A 175 13.96 -5.39 10.63
N LYS A 176 12.88 -6.14 10.51
CA LYS A 176 12.86 -7.28 9.59
C LYS A 176 12.45 -6.83 8.20
N ALA A 177 12.95 -7.56 7.21
CA ALA A 177 12.66 -7.37 5.80
C ALA A 177 12.59 -8.72 5.09
N VAL A 178 12.08 -8.74 3.86
CA VAL A 178 12.04 -9.94 3.02
C VAL A 178 12.67 -9.63 1.67
N ASP A 179 13.62 -10.47 1.25
CA ASP A 179 14.18 -10.42 -0.10
C ASP A 179 13.21 -11.10 -1.09
N LEU A 180 12.42 -10.31 -1.81
CA LEU A 180 11.39 -10.80 -2.72
C LEU A 180 11.97 -11.46 -3.99
N SER A 181 13.29 -11.48 -4.13
CA SER A 181 13.99 -12.28 -5.14
C SER A 181 13.94 -13.78 -4.80
N ASN A 182 14.04 -14.13 -3.50
CA ASN A 182 14.18 -15.51 -3.03
C ASN A 182 13.32 -15.88 -1.78
N GLY A 183 12.52 -14.95 -1.26
CA GLY A 183 11.60 -15.16 -0.14
C GLY A 183 12.26 -15.23 1.24
N THR A 184 13.56 -14.96 1.33
CA THR A 184 14.31 -15.07 2.60
C THR A 184 14.09 -13.85 3.49
N ILE A 185 13.93 -14.09 4.79
CA ILE A 185 13.85 -13.04 5.81
C ILE A 185 15.25 -12.49 6.05
N ARG A 186 15.35 -11.18 6.21
CA ARG A 186 16.59 -10.45 6.48
C ARG A 186 16.37 -9.54 7.68
N ASP A 187 17.39 -9.46 8.54
CA ASP A 187 17.43 -8.45 9.58
C ASP A 187 18.20 -7.23 9.07
N ILE A 188 17.58 -6.07 9.17
CA ILE A 188 18.13 -4.77 8.77
C ILE A 188 18.16 -3.90 10.01
N GLY A 189 19.35 -3.65 10.55
CA GLY A 189 19.44 -2.80 11.72
C GLY A 189 20.82 -2.24 12.04
N LEU A 190 20.83 -1.48 13.13
CA LEU A 190 21.78 -0.43 13.47
C LEU A 190 22.90 -0.99 14.35
N THR A 191 23.98 -1.44 13.73
CA THR A 191 25.02 -2.21 14.41
C THR A 191 25.81 -1.47 15.49
N ASN A 192 25.62 -0.16 15.72
CA ASN A 192 26.30 0.58 16.80
C ASN A 192 25.66 1.96 17.07
N PRO A 193 25.27 2.30 18.32
CA PRO A 193 24.74 3.62 18.68
C PRO A 193 25.74 4.78 18.58
N GLN A 194 27.05 4.51 18.57
CA GLN A 194 28.11 5.49 18.32
C GLN A 194 28.45 5.63 16.83
N LEU A 195 28.04 4.67 15.98
CA LEU A 195 28.16 4.78 14.52
C LEU A 195 26.76 5.06 13.96
N LEU A 196 26.34 6.31 14.13
CA LEU A 196 25.11 6.87 13.60
C LEU A 196 25.06 6.92 12.05
N THR A 197 25.79 6.07 11.34
CA THR A 197 26.08 6.20 9.90
C THR A 197 25.35 5.20 9.00
N ARG A 198 24.60 4.23 9.55
CA ARG A 198 23.72 3.31 8.77
C ARG A 198 22.24 3.71 8.77
N PHE A 199 21.94 4.95 9.15
CA PHE A 199 20.58 5.43 9.46
C PHE A 199 19.74 5.74 8.21
N ASP A 200 20.36 5.80 7.03
CA ASP A 200 19.75 6.23 5.77
C ASP A 200 19.51 5.07 4.78
N VAL A 201 19.20 3.86 5.26
CA VAL A 201 18.83 2.77 4.33
C VAL A 201 17.46 3.09 3.75
N LYS A 202 17.47 3.82 2.62
CA LYS A 202 16.32 3.91 1.73
C LYS A 202 16.13 2.55 1.07
N GLY A 203 14.91 2.06 1.11
CA GLY A 203 14.58 0.75 0.57
C GLY A 203 13.13 0.72 0.13
N PRO A 204 12.80 -0.24 -0.75
CA PRO A 204 11.44 -0.41 -1.21
C PRO A 204 10.56 -0.97 -0.08
N PHE A 205 9.28 -0.62 -0.14
CA PHE A 205 8.23 -1.18 0.70
C PHE A 205 6.96 -1.35 -0.13
N ILE A 206 6.00 -2.15 0.34
CA ILE A 206 4.72 -2.37 -0.34
C ILE A 206 3.62 -2.17 0.70
N PRO A 207 2.88 -1.04 0.70
CA PRO A 207 1.71 -0.92 1.57
C PRO A 207 0.68 -1.96 1.15
N ILE A 208 0.02 -2.62 2.10
CA ILE A 208 -1.07 -3.56 1.80
C ILE A 208 -2.34 -3.18 2.54
N ARG A 209 -3.48 -3.70 2.09
CA ARG A 209 -4.77 -3.53 2.77
C ARG A 209 -5.54 -4.83 2.79
N SER A 210 -6.29 -5.08 3.86
CA SER A 210 -7.29 -6.14 3.91
C SER A 210 -8.62 -5.67 3.30
N PHE A 211 -9.42 -6.63 2.81
CA PHE A 211 -10.81 -6.42 2.42
C PHE A 211 -11.67 -7.59 2.92
#